data_AF-A0A412PF83-F1
#
_entry.id   AF-A0A412PF83-F1
#
_cell.length_a   1.000
_cell.length_b   1.000
_cell.length_c   1.000
_cell.angle_alpha   90.00
_cell.angle_beta   90.00
_cell.angle_gamma   90.00
#
_symmetry.space_group_name_H-M   'P 1'
#
loop_
_entity.id
_entity.type
_entity.pdbx_description
1 polymer ?
#
loop_
_entity_poly.entity_id
_entity_poly.type
_entity_poly.pdbx_seq_one_letter_code
_entity_poly.pdbx_strand_id
1 'polypeptide(L)'
;MCRRKDYFKDLCKAYPLQKQLQQALEMKMKQSSSDEMLQKQYQAVLKQVEQVEKIMHYMKVVHGKMAMDMFVSYYIDGVKQKDIAYQYHMSLRTLQRRFQNYRSLLEEVFRHRIDCA
;
A
#
# COMPACT_ATOMS: atom_id res chain seq x y z
N MET A 1 15.31 -18.69 1.63
CA MET A 1 14.43 -17.99 2.60
C MET A 1 13.94 -16.69 1.98
N CYS A 2 12.69 -16.61 1.55
CA CYS A 2 12.16 -15.40 0.91
C CYS A 2 12.24 -14.19 1.86
N ARG A 3 12.75 -13.07 1.35
CA ARG A 3 12.82 -11.74 2.00
C ARG A 3 11.42 -11.14 2.22
N ARG A 4 10.51 -11.89 2.85
CA ARG A 4 9.08 -11.52 3.03
C ARG A 4 8.90 -10.23 3.84
N LYS A 5 9.86 -9.88 4.72
CA LYS A 5 9.82 -8.63 5.51
C LYS A 5 9.97 -7.36 4.68
N ASP A 6 10.65 -7.42 3.54
CA ASP A 6 10.90 -6.24 2.70
C ASP A 6 9.86 -6.09 1.58
N TYR A 7 9.26 -7.21 1.14
CA TYR A 7 8.27 -7.21 0.06
C TYR A 7 7.12 -6.23 0.25
N PHE A 8 6.54 -6.15 1.46
CA PHE A 8 5.46 -5.20 1.75
C PHE A 8 5.91 -3.75 1.60
N LYS A 9 7.06 -3.43 2.18
CA LYS A 9 7.62 -2.07 2.13
C LYS A 9 7.94 -1.69 0.69
N ASP A 10 8.46 -2.61 -0.09
CA ASP A 10 8.76 -2.42 -1.51
C ASP A 10 7.47 -2.25 -2.33
N LEU A 11 6.44 -3.03 -2.04
CA LEU A 11 5.11 -2.90 -2.65
C LEU A 11 4.48 -1.53 -2.36
N CYS A 12 4.51 -1.07 -1.11
CA CYS A 12 3.99 0.25 -0.74
C CYS A 12 4.77 1.41 -1.36
N LYS A 13 6.10 1.30 -1.46
CA LYS A 13 6.93 2.30 -2.13
C LYS A 13 6.70 2.32 -3.64
N ALA A 14 6.44 1.17 -4.25
CA ALA A 14 6.16 1.06 -5.68
C ALA A 14 4.74 1.53 -6.03
N TYR A 15 3.82 1.58 -5.06
CA TYR A 15 2.40 1.88 -5.28
C TYR A 15 2.12 3.18 -6.06
N PRO A 16 2.74 4.34 -5.75
CA PRO A 16 2.48 5.57 -6.52
C PRO A 16 2.86 5.41 -8.00
N LEU A 17 3.98 4.75 -8.28
CA LEU A 17 4.45 4.49 -9.64
C LEU A 17 3.55 3.46 -10.35
N GLN A 18 3.11 2.42 -9.64
CA GLN A 18 2.16 1.43 -10.16
C GLN A 18 0.81 2.05 -10.50
N LYS A 19 0.33 3.01 -9.69
CA LYS A 19 -0.89 3.79 -9.99
C LYS A 19 -0.76 4.63 -11.25
N GLN A 20 0.38 5.33 -11.41
CA GLN A 20 0.66 6.08 -12.63
C GLN A 20 0.75 5.16 -13.86
N LEU A 21 1.41 4.01 -13.71
CA LEU A 21 1.52 3.00 -14.77
C LEU A 21 0.14 2.41 -15.12
N GLN A 22 -0.71 2.13 -14.13
CA GLN A 22 -2.08 1.67 -14.35
C GLN A 22 -2.85 2.67 -15.22
N GLN A 23 -2.82 3.96 -14.87
CA GLN A 23 -3.52 5.01 -15.62
C GLN A 23 -2.98 5.15 -17.05
N ALA A 24 -1.65 5.10 -17.22
CA ALA A 24 -1.02 5.18 -18.53
C ALA A 24 -1.39 3.97 -19.43
N LEU A 25 -1.40 2.77 -18.86
CA LEU A 25 -1.81 1.55 -19.57
C LEU A 25 -3.30 1.57 -19.92
N GLU A 26 -4.16 2.05 -19.02
CA GLU A 26 -5.59 2.20 -19.28
C GLU A 26 -5.86 3.16 -20.45
N MET A 27 -5.15 4.29 -20.51
CA MET A 27 -5.25 5.23 -21.64
C MET A 27 -4.78 4.60 -22.95
N LYS A 28 -3.68 3.84 -22.93
CA LYS A 28 -3.18 3.12 -24.11
C LYS A 28 -4.15 2.03 -24.58
N MET A 29 -4.78 1.29 -23.67
CA MET A 29 -5.79 0.28 -24.02
C MET A 29 -7.01 0.90 -24.69
N LYS A 30 -7.43 2.10 -24.25
CA LYS A 30 -8.52 2.85 -24.91
C LYS A 30 -8.16 3.29 -26.34
N GLN A 31 -6.86 3.44 -26.64
CA GLN A 31 -6.35 3.85 -27.96
C GLN A 31 -5.96 2.66 -28.87
N SER A 32 -5.69 1.49 -28.29
CA SER A 32 -5.30 0.27 -29.01
C SER A 32 -5.94 -0.95 -28.34
N SER A 33 -7.12 -1.33 -28.86
CA SER A 33 -8.01 -2.35 -28.29
C SER A 33 -7.49 -3.80 -28.43
N SER A 34 -6.48 -4.05 -29.28
CA SER A 34 -6.13 -5.39 -29.76
C SER A 34 -4.79 -5.95 -29.24
N ASP A 35 -4.08 -5.24 -28.35
CA ASP A 35 -2.74 -5.64 -27.89
C ASP A 35 -2.81 -6.55 -26.65
N GLU A 36 -2.66 -7.87 -26.86
CA GLU A 36 -2.63 -8.87 -25.78
C GLU A 36 -1.49 -8.67 -24.79
N MET A 37 -0.34 -8.14 -25.22
CA MET A 37 0.80 -7.89 -24.35
C MET A 37 0.49 -6.72 -23.42
N LEU A 38 -0.12 -5.65 -23.95
CA LEU A 38 -0.59 -4.51 -23.18
C LEU A 38 -1.64 -4.93 -22.14
N GLN A 39 -2.58 -5.80 -22.52
CA GLN A 39 -3.61 -6.31 -21.61
C GLN A 39 -3.02 -7.14 -20.47
N LYS A 40 -2.02 -8.00 -20.75
CA LYS A 40 -1.31 -8.77 -19.72
C LYS A 40 -0.53 -7.86 -18.76
N GLN A 41 0.15 -6.84 -19.27
CA GLN A 41 0.86 -5.85 -18.44
C GLN A 41 -0.12 -5.08 -17.56
N TYR A 42 -1.24 -4.63 -18.12
CA TYR A 42 -2.29 -3.94 -17.36
C TYR A 42 -2.84 -4.81 -16.23
N GLN A 43 -3.18 -6.08 -16.52
CA GLN A 43 -3.66 -7.03 -15.51
C GLN A 43 -2.65 -7.27 -14.37
N ALA A 44 -1.36 -7.36 -14.69
CA ALA A 44 -0.32 -7.53 -13.66
C ALA A 44 -0.20 -6.31 -12.74
N VAL A 45 -0.21 -5.10 -13.32
CA VAL A 45 -0.17 -3.85 -12.55
C VAL A 45 -1.44 -3.67 -11.73
N LEU A 46 -2.61 -3.99 -12.29
CA LEU A 46 -3.90 -3.91 -11.61
C LEU A 46 -3.92 -4.78 -10.34
N LYS A 47 -3.41 -6.02 -10.42
CA LYS A 47 -3.33 -6.91 -9.25
C LYS A 47 -2.47 -6.32 -8.12
N GLN A 48 -1.33 -5.71 -8.45
CA GLN A 48 -0.45 -5.09 -7.46
C GLN A 48 -1.10 -3.86 -6.81
N VAL A 49 -1.74 -3.02 -7.62
CA VAL A 49 -2.48 -1.86 -7.12
C VAL A 49 -3.64 -2.28 -6.21
N GLU A 50 -4.46 -3.23 -6.65
CA GLU A 50 -5.59 -3.73 -5.86
C GLU A 50 -5.16 -4.30 -4.51
N GLN A 51 -4.01 -4.96 -4.45
CA GLN A 51 -3.49 -5.49 -3.19
C GLN A 51 -3.25 -4.36 -2.18
N VAL A 52 -2.60 -3.26 -2.59
CA VAL A 52 -2.35 -2.12 -1.70
C VAL A 52 -3.67 -1.43 -1.34
N GLU A 53 -4.59 -1.27 -2.28
CA GLU A 53 -5.90 -0.64 -2.02
C GLU A 53 -6.77 -1.44 -1.06
N LYS A 54 -6.79 -2.78 -1.18
CA LYS A 54 -7.50 -3.66 -0.22
C LYS A 54 -6.97 -3.47 1.20
N ILE A 55 -5.68 -3.20 1.34
CA ILE A 55 -5.03 -3.01 2.64
C ILE A 55 -5.32 -1.62 3.18
N MET A 56 -5.26 -0.58 2.34
CA MET A 56 -5.72 0.76 2.70
C MET A 56 -7.18 0.74 3.14
N HIS A 57 -8.04 0.02 2.41
CA HIS A 57 -9.45 -0.12 2.74
C HIS A 57 -9.64 -0.85 4.08
N TYR A 58 -8.95 -1.97 4.31
CA TYR A 58 -8.98 -2.67 5.59
C TYR A 58 -8.56 -1.75 6.75
N MET A 59 -7.43 -1.03 6.59
CA MET A 59 -6.95 -0.08 7.60
C MET A 59 -8.00 0.98 7.92
N LYS A 60 -8.67 1.51 6.89
CA LYS A 60 -9.73 2.50 7.06
C LYS A 60 -10.96 1.93 7.79
N VAL A 61 -11.44 0.75 7.39
CA VAL A 61 -12.69 0.17 7.90
C VAL A 61 -12.50 -0.38 9.32
N VAL A 62 -11.40 -1.08 9.59
CA VAL A 62 -11.18 -1.77 10.86
C VAL A 62 -10.52 -0.87 11.90
N HIS A 63 -9.60 0.00 11.48
CA HIS A 63 -8.80 0.81 12.40
C HIS A 63 -9.07 2.32 12.30
N GLY A 64 -9.98 2.71 11.40
CA GLY A 64 -10.42 4.09 11.23
C GLY A 64 -9.47 4.94 10.40
N LYS A 65 -9.89 6.18 10.17
CA LYS A 65 -9.20 7.15 9.31
C LYS A 65 -7.75 7.40 9.74
N MET A 66 -7.49 7.55 11.04
CA MET A 66 -6.15 7.83 11.55
C MET A 66 -5.15 6.72 11.19
N ALA A 67 -5.57 5.46 11.28
CA ALA A 67 -4.70 4.33 10.95
C ALA A 67 -4.38 4.27 9.45
N MET A 68 -5.37 4.59 8.60
CA MET A 68 -5.18 4.74 7.16
C MET A 68 -4.20 5.87 6.83
N ASP A 69 -4.42 7.07 7.40
CA ASP A 69 -3.58 8.24 7.15
C ASP A 69 -2.12 7.97 7.60
N MET A 70 -1.93 7.42 8.80
CA MET A 70 -0.61 7.02 9.31
C MET A 70 0.07 5.99 8.41
N PHE A 71 -0.69 5.04 7.87
CA PHE A 71 -0.18 4.04 6.94
C PHE A 71 0.31 4.68 5.63
N VAL A 72 -0.51 5.52 5.01
CA VAL A 72 -0.18 6.23 3.77
C VAL A 72 1.06 7.11 3.98
N SER A 73 1.02 7.99 4.99
CA SER A 73 2.12 8.92 5.24
C SER A 73 3.45 8.22 5.50
N TYR A 74 3.46 7.09 6.23
CA TYR A 74 4.72 6.42 6.56
C TYR A 74 5.21 5.48 5.46
N TYR A 75 4.34 4.63 4.90
CA TYR A 75 4.76 3.58 3.98
C TYR A 75 4.74 3.99 2.51
N ILE A 76 3.90 4.95 2.13
CA ILE A 76 3.74 5.42 0.75
C ILE A 76 4.50 6.73 0.57
N ASP A 77 4.21 7.74 1.40
CA ASP A 77 4.78 9.09 1.25
C ASP A 77 6.17 9.23 1.89
N GLY A 78 6.58 8.29 2.74
CA GLY A 78 7.89 8.31 3.39
C GLY A 78 8.05 9.38 4.48
N VAL A 79 6.94 9.92 5.00
CA VAL A 79 6.93 10.92 6.09
C VAL A 79 7.46 10.29 7.38
N LYS A 80 8.33 11.04 8.08
CA LYS A 80 8.91 10.56 9.34
C LYS A 80 7.84 10.55 10.44
N GLN A 81 7.90 9.57 11.34
CA GLN A 81 6.96 9.44 12.45
C GLN A 81 6.85 10.70 13.33
N LYS A 82 7.95 11.47 13.47
CA LYS A 82 7.93 12.74 14.21
C LYS A 82 6.99 13.78 13.58
N ASP A 83 6.93 13.84 12.26
CA ASP A 83 6.15 14.83 11.52
C ASP A 83 4.67 14.41 11.52
N ILE A 84 4.40 13.10 11.45
CA ILE A 84 3.07 12.52 11.67
C ILE A 84 2.58 12.81 13.10
N ALA A 85 3.44 12.63 14.11
CA ALA A 85 3.10 12.89 15.51
C ALA A 85 2.70 14.37 15.71
N TYR A 86 3.45 15.27 15.07
CA TYR A 86 3.15 16.70 15.07
C TYR A 86 1.79 17.02 14.44
N GLN A 87 1.49 16.44 13.27
CA GLN A 87 0.21 16.63 12.57
C GLN A 87 -1.00 16.22 13.41
N TYR A 88 -0.88 15.16 14.23
CA TYR A 88 -1.96 14.68 15.09
C TYR A 88 -1.90 15.23 16.53
N HIS A 89 -1.06 16.23 16.80
CA HIS A 89 -0.88 16.82 18.12
C HIS A 89 -0.68 15.79 19.24
N MET A 90 0.16 14.77 18.99
CA MET A 90 0.43 13.72 19.96
C MET A 90 1.92 13.47 20.17
N SER A 91 2.26 12.88 21.31
CA SER A 91 3.66 12.51 21.57
C SER A 91 4.13 11.43 20.60
N LEU A 92 5.42 11.49 20.22
CA LEU A 92 6.05 10.46 19.40
C LEU A 92 5.92 9.07 20.05
N ARG A 93 6.01 8.98 21.38
CA ARG A 93 5.83 7.74 22.14
C ARG A 93 4.43 7.15 21.97
N THR A 94 3.39 7.99 22.03
CA THR A 94 2.00 7.58 21.81
C THR A 94 1.81 7.08 20.38
N LEU A 95 2.35 7.81 19.39
CA LEU A 95 2.28 7.42 17.99
C LEU A 95 3.00 6.09 17.72
N GLN A 96 4.19 5.90 18.28
CA GLN A 96 4.98 4.67 18.13
C GLN A 96 4.26 3.44 18.68
N ARG A 97 3.61 3.55 19.84
CA ARG A 97 2.79 2.45 20.39
C ARG A 97 1.64 2.08 19.44
N ARG A 98 0.96 3.09 18.87
CA ARG A 98 -0.08 2.87 17.86
C ARG A 98 0.46 2.21 16.60
N PHE A 99 1.61 2.67 16.10
CA PHE A 99 2.29 2.07 14.94
C PHE A 99 2.67 0.61 15.18
N GLN A 100 3.16 0.25 16.36
CA GLN A 100 3.47 -1.15 16.68
C GLN A 100 2.23 -2.05 16.63
N ASN A 101 1.10 -1.56 17.15
CA ASN A 101 -0.17 -2.27 17.06
C ASN A 101 -0.61 -2.44 15.60
N TYR A 102 -0.63 -1.35 14.82
CA TYR A 102 -1.00 -1.40 13.40
C TYR A 102 -0.05 -2.24 12.56
N ARG A 103 1.25 -2.23 12.86
CA ARG A 103 2.24 -3.07 12.16
C ARG A 103 1.96 -4.55 12.35
N SER A 104 1.68 -4.96 13.58
CA SER A 104 1.38 -6.37 13.89
C SER A 104 0.14 -6.85 13.13
N LEU A 105 -0.87 -6.00 13.05
CA LEU A 105 -2.11 -6.22 12.30
C LEU A 105 -1.88 -6.29 10.79
N LEU A 106 -1.08 -5.36 10.24
CA LEU A 106 -0.68 -5.40 8.84
C LEU A 106 0.05 -6.72 8.54
N GLU A 107 1.04 -7.10 9.36
CA GLU A 107 1.79 -8.36 9.19
C GLU A 107 0.89 -9.61 9.26
N GLU A 108 -0.24 -9.56 9.96
CA GLU A 108 -1.27 -10.62 9.98
C GLU A 108 -2.11 -10.62 8.70
N VAL A 109 -2.63 -9.47 8.27
CA VAL A 109 -3.39 -9.33 7.01
C VAL A 109 -2.54 -9.76 5.81
N PHE A 110 -1.25 -9.40 5.81
CA PHE A 110 -0.30 -9.82 4.77
C PHE A 110 -0.08 -11.32 4.76
N ARG A 111 0.07 -11.96 5.93
CA ARG A 111 0.25 -13.41 6.03
C ARG A 111 -0.97 -14.19 5.53
N HIS A 112 -2.17 -13.66 5.71
CA HIS A 112 -3.41 -14.35 5.32
C HIS A 112 -3.90 -14.04 3.91
N ARG A 113 -3.53 -12.89 3.32
CA ARG A 113 -4.04 -12.47 2.00
C ARG A 113 -3.03 -12.52 0.87
N ILE A 114 -1.74 -12.60 1.18
CA ILE A 114 -0.73 -12.96 0.20
C ILE A 114 -0.43 -14.44 0.43
N ASP A 115 -1.29 -15.29 -0.14
CA ASP A 115 -0.86 -16.65 -0.48
C ASP A 115 0.41 -16.51 -1.32
N CYS A 116 1.56 -16.80 -0.71
CA CYS A 116 2.75 -17.13 -1.48
C CYS A 116 2.50 -18.51 -2.09
N ALA A 117 1.78 -18.55 -3.22
CA ALA A 117 1.93 -19.62 -4.19
C ALA A 117 3.20 -19.38 -5.02
#